data_AF-A0A6B3ELA4-F1
#
_entry.id   AF-A0A6B3ELA4-F1
#
_cell.length_a   1.000
_cell.length_b   1.000
_cell.length_c   1.000
_cell.angle_alpha   90.00
_cell.angle_beta   90.00
_cell.angle_gamma   90.00
#
_symmetry.space_group_name_H-M   'P 1'
#
loop_
_entity.id
_entity.type
_entity.pdbx_description
1 polymer ?
#
loop_
_entity_poly.entity_id
_entity_poly.type
_entity_poly.pdbx_seq_one_letter_code
_entity_poly.pdbx_strand_id
1 'polypeptide(L)' 'MVKEPVRILVIGGGHAGTYTALRLERLLRAAGAPRAEVRLVTPEPRLTYRPLLAAAAAGTLP' A
#
# COMPACT_ATOMS: atom_id res chain seq x y z
N MET A 1 31.30 2.44 8.19
CA MET A 1 30.38 3.23 7.35
C MET A 1 28.99 2.59 7.43
N VAL A 2 28.06 3.17 8.21
CA VAL A 2 26.70 2.62 8.33
C VAL A 2 25.95 2.95 7.05
N LYS A 3 25.61 1.92 6.26
CA LYS A 3 24.86 2.09 5.00
C LYS A 3 23.44 2.57 5.37
N GLU A 4 23.03 3.71 4.82
CA GLU A 4 21.70 4.27 5.09
C GLU A 4 20.58 3.26 4.75
N PRO A 5 19.45 3.30 5.48
CA PRO A 5 18.32 2.43 5.20
C PRO A 5 17.75 2.72 3.80
N VAL A 6 17.37 1.65 3.09
CA VAL A 6 16.72 1.76 1.78
C VAL A 6 15.30 2.27 2.00
N ARG A 7 15.01 3.49 1.52
CA ARG A 7 13.70 4.12 1.66
C ARG A 7 12.90 3.95 0.38
N ILE A 8 11.74 3.32 0.47
CA ILE A 8 10.86 3.02 -0.65
C ILE A 8 9.56 3.80 -0.47
N LEU A 9 9.29 4.70 -1.41
CA LEU A 9 8.09 5.53 -1.42
C LEU A 9 7.10 4.97 -2.45
N VAL A 10 5.89 4.66 -2.00
CA VAL A 10 4.76 4.25 -2.85
C VAL A 10 3.76 5.41 -2.91
N ILE A 11 3.48 5.91 -4.10
CA ILE A 11 2.54 7.03 -4.31
C ILE A 11 1.20 6.47 -4.81
N GLY A 12 0.13 6.78 -4.07
CA GLY A 12 -1.26 6.42 -4.38
C GLY A 12 -1.81 5.26 -3.55
N GLY A 13 -2.84 5.53 -2.73
CA GLY A 13 -3.52 4.56 -1.86
C GLY A 13 -4.59 3.70 -2.55
N GLY A 14 -4.51 3.54 -3.87
CA GLY A 14 -5.39 2.65 -4.62
C GLY A 14 -5.04 1.17 -4.40
N HIS A 15 -5.71 0.28 -5.14
CA HIS A 15 -5.46 -1.16 -5.06
C HIS A 15 -3.98 -1.50 -5.30
N ALA A 16 -3.41 -1.02 -6.42
CA ALA A 16 -2.02 -1.29 -6.76
C ALA A 16 -1.05 -0.80 -5.68
N GLY A 17 -1.12 0.48 -5.25
CA GLY A 17 -0.18 1.03 -4.28
C GLY A 17 -0.30 0.39 -2.90
N THR A 18 -1.51 0.17 -2.40
CA THR A 18 -1.74 -0.44 -1.09
C THR A 18 -1.21 -1.88 -1.05
N TYR A 19 -1.53 -2.71 -2.04
CA TYR A 19 -1.07 -4.09 -2.08
C TYR A 19 0.42 -4.21 -2.38
N THR A 20 0.99 -3.31 -3.20
CA THR A 20 2.45 -3.25 -3.41
C THR A 20 3.17 -2.92 -2.11
N ALA A 21 2.73 -1.89 -1.37
CA ALA A 21 3.34 -1.54 -0.08
C ALA A 21 3.25 -2.70 0.92
N LEU A 22 2.06 -3.32 1.05
CA LEU A 22 1.84 -4.45 1.95
C LEU A 22 2.68 -5.68 1.57
N ARG A 23 2.76 -6.00 0.28
CA ARG A 23 3.54 -7.15 -0.21
C ARG A 23 5.03 -6.92 -0.01
N LEU A 24 5.51 -5.70 -0.28
CA LEU A 24 6.90 -5.34 -0.11
C LEU A 24 7.33 -5.41 1.36
N GLU A 25 6.52 -4.89 2.28
CA GLU A 25 6.72 -5.03 3.74
C GLU A 25 6.92 -6.50 4.14
N ARG A 26 6.05 -7.40 3.66
CA ARG A 26 6.15 -8.85 3.93
C ARG A 26 7.42 -9.47 3.36
N LEU A 27 7.80 -9.11 2.13
CA LEU A 27 8.99 -9.63 1.47
C LEU A 27 10.27 -9.18 2.17
N LEU A 28 10.35 -7.91 2.60
CA LEU A 28 11.51 -7.37 3.30
C LEU A 28 11.70 -8.01 4.68
N ARG A 29 10.61 -8.26 5.41
CA ARG A 29 10.65 -9.01 6.66
C ARG A 29 11.15 -10.44 6.43
N ALA A 30 10.62 -11.13 5.42
CA ALA A 30 11.03 -12.49 5.08
C ALA A 30 12.50 -12.58 4.62
N ALA A 31 13.00 -11.56 3.91
CA ALA A 31 14.38 -11.48 3.44
C ALA A 31 15.39 -11.09 4.55
N GLY A 32 14.95 -10.86 5.78
CA GLY A 32 15.84 -10.42 6.87
C GLY A 32 16.48 -9.06 6.59
N ALA A 33 15.75 -8.15 5.92
CA ALA A 33 16.23 -6.82 5.55
C ALA A 33 15.62 -5.73 6.48
N PRO A 34 16.03 -5.62 7.77
CA PRO A 34 15.45 -4.68 8.73
C PRO A 34 15.80 -3.22 8.45
N ARG A 35 16.68 -2.96 7.48
CA ARG A 35 17.11 -1.60 7.09
C ARG A 35 16.31 -1.05 5.91
N ALA A 36 15.22 -1.68 5.49
CA ALA A 36 14.35 -1.15 4.45
C ALA A 36 13.08 -0.56 5.07
N GLU A 37 12.72 0.65 4.64
CA GLU A 37 11.52 1.35 5.09
C GLU A 37 10.58 1.57 3.92
N VAL A 38 9.31 1.21 4.08
CA VAL A 38 8.26 1.41 3.06
C VAL A 38 7.28 2.46 3.56
N ARG A 39 7.05 3.52 2.76
CA ARG A 39 6.04 4.54 3.03
C ARG A 39 5.03 4.63 1.91
N LEU A 40 3.74 4.57 2.25
CA LEU A 40 2.63 4.81 1.33
C LEU A 40 2.11 6.24 1.53
N VAL A 41 2.10 7.03 0.47
CA VAL A 41 1.55 8.39 0.47
C VAL A 41 0.28 8.43 -0.36
N THR A 42 -0.79 8.89 0.26
CA THR A 42 -2.12 8.99 -0.35
C THR A 42 -2.87 10.17 0.27
N PRO A 43 -3.71 10.90 -0.49
CA PRO A 43 -4.49 12.01 0.08
C PRO A 43 -5.51 11.51 1.11
N GLU A 44 -6.09 10.32 0.90
CA GLU A 44 -7.06 9.73 1.83
C GLU A 44 -6.55 8.42 2.46
N PRO A 45 -6.77 8.20 3.77
CA PRO A 45 -6.36 6.98 4.48
C PRO A 45 -7.34 5.82 4.25
N ARG A 46 -7.80 5.61 3.01
CA ARG A 46 -8.75 4.55 2.68
C ARG A 46 -8.48 3.90 1.32
N LEU A 47 -8.63 2.59 1.26
CA LEU A 47 -8.69 1.86 0.00
C LEU A 47 -10.14 1.80 -0.47
N THR A 48 -10.42 2.36 -1.64
CA THR A 48 -11.75 2.24 -2.26
C THR A 48 -11.80 1.01 -3.14
N TYR A 49 -12.69 0.07 -2.82
CA TYR A 49 -12.95 -1.09 -3.67
C TYR A 49 -13.82 -0.68 -4.86
N ARG A 50 -13.15 -0.16 -5.90
CA ARG A 50 -13.79 0.43 -7.09
C ARG A 50 -14.80 -0.47 -7.81
N PRO A 51 -14.64 -1.81 -7.86
CA PRO A 51 -15.65 -2.67 -8.51
C PRO A 51 -17.06 -2.54 -7.90
N LEU A 52 -17.17 -2.21 -6.61
CA LEU A 52 -18.47 -2.04 -5.95
C LEU A 52 -19.03 -0.61 -6.03
N LEU A 53 -18.35 0.33 -6.69
CA LEU A 53 -18.82 1.72 -6.77
C LEU A 53 -20.15 1.85 -7.51
N ALA A 54 -20.39 1.03 -8.54
CA ALA A 54 -21.66 1.02 -9.26
C ALA A 54 -22.82 0.57 -8.34
N ALA A 55 -22.62 -0.50 -7.56
CA ALA A 55 -23.61 -0.98 -6.59
C ALA A 55 -23.81 0.01 -5.43
N ALA A 56 -22.72 0.62 -4.93
CA ALA A 56 -22.77 1.67 -3.92
C ALA A 56 -23.58 2.89 -4.38
N ALA A 57 -23.36 3.32 -5.63
CA ALA A 57 -24.11 4.44 -6.23
C ALA A 57 -25.59 4.09 -6.45
N ALA A 58 -25.91 2.83 -6.76
CA ALA A 58 -27.28 2.34 -6.91
C ALA A 58 -27.99 2.08 -5.58
N GLY A 59 -27.29 2.13 -4.44
CA GLY A 59 -27.85 1.78 -3.13
C GLY A 59 -28.15 0.28 -2.97
N THR A 60 -27.49 -0.58 -3.76
CA THR A 60 -27.74 -2.03 -3.80
C THR A 60 -26.59 -2.84 -3.18
N LEU A 61 -25.80 -2.22 -2.29
CA LEU A 61 -24.83 -2.96 -1.50
C LEU A 61 -25.56 -3.95 -0.56
N PRO A 62 -25.13 -5.22 -0.51
CA PRO A 62 -25.72 -6.24 0.37
C PRO A 62 -25.41 -6.00 1.85
#